data_AF-A0A2D9BEH8-F1
#
_entry.id   AF-A0A2D9BEH8-F1
#
_cell.length_a   1.000
_cell.length_b   1.000
_cell.length_c   1.000
_cell.angle_alpha   90.00
_cell.angle_beta   90.00
_cell.angle_gamma   90.00
#
_symmetry.space_group_name_H-M   'P 1'
#
loop_
_entity.id
_entity.type
_entity.pdbx_description
1 polymer ?
#
loop_
_entity_poly.entity_id
_entity_poly.type
_entity_poly.pdbx_seq_one_letter_code
_entity_poly.pdbx_strand_id
1 'polypeptide(L)'
;MQQIDWIVLIGTLVFIVLYGTWKTRKNRNVNDYLKGGNDANWWTIGLSVMATQASAITFLSTPGQAFHDGMGFVQFYFGLPIAMVIICLVFIPIYH
;
A
#
# COMPACT_ATOMS: atom_id res chain seq x y z
N MET A 1 -9.56 21.88 15.26
CA MET A 1 -10.25 20.66 14.79
C MET A 1 -11.71 20.77 15.19
N GLN A 2 -12.59 20.72 14.20
CA GLN A 2 -14.03 20.79 14.39
C GLN A 2 -14.53 19.46 14.98
N GLN A 3 -15.65 19.46 15.71
CA GLN A 3 -16.20 18.22 16.30
C GLN A 3 -16.46 17.12 15.26
N ILE A 4 -16.77 17.52 14.02
CA ILE A 4 -16.95 16.62 12.87
C ILE A 4 -15.66 15.87 12.52
N ASP A 5 -14.49 16.52 12.56
CA ASP A 5 -13.20 15.90 12.23
C ASP A 5 -12.91 14.70 13.15
N TRP A 6 -13.20 14.88 14.45
CA TRP A 6 -13.03 13.84 15.45
C TRP A 6 -13.98 12.66 15.23
N ILE A 7 -15.24 12.92 14.86
CA ILE A 7 -16.21 11.88 14.57
C ILE A 7 -15.75 11.06 13.36
N VAL A 8 -15.29 11.72 12.29
CA VAL A 8 -14.79 11.04 11.09
C VAL A 8 -13.53 10.23 11.39
N LEU A 9 -12.59 10.79 12.14
CA LEU A 9 -11.35 10.11 12.51
C LEU A 9 -11.61 8.86 13.37
N ILE A 10 -12.43 8.99 14.41
CA ILE A 10 -12.75 7.86 15.29
C ILE A 10 -13.57 6.82 14.53
N GLY A 11 -14.56 7.26 13.75
CA GLY A 11 -15.41 6.37 12.95
C GLY A 11 -14.62 5.56 11.93
N THR A 12 -13.67 6.17 11.22
CA THR A 12 -12.82 5.46 10.25
C THR A 12 -11.89 4.46 10.93
N LEU A 13 -11.26 4.81 12.04
CA LEU A 13 -10.42 3.88 12.81
C LEU A 13 -11.21 2.67 13.32
N VAL A 14 -12.39 2.91 13.92
CA VAL A 14 -13.26 1.83 14.41
C VAL A 14 -13.72 0.94 13.26
N PHE A 15 -14.09 1.51 12.12
CA PHE A 15 -14.48 0.76 10.93
C PHE A 15 -13.36 -0.16 10.44
N ILE A 16 -12.13 0.34 10.34
CA ILE A 16 -10.96 -0.44 9.89
C ILE A 16 -10.74 -1.63 10.84
N VAL A 17 -10.76 -1.40 12.16
CA VAL A 17 -10.54 -2.45 13.17
C VAL A 17 -11.64 -3.50 13.13
N LEU A 18 -12.91 -3.09 13.08
CA LEU A 18 -14.05 -4.00 13.03
C LEU A 18 -14.03 -4.84 11.74
N TYR A 19 -13.83 -4.20 10.59
CA TYR A 19 -13.77 -4.89 9.30
C TYR A 19 -12.60 -5.87 9.24
N GLY A 20 -11.40 -5.44 9.65
CA GLY A 20 -10.22 -6.29 9.70
C GLY A 20 -10.41 -7.51 10.61
N THR A 21 -10.97 -7.30 11.80
CA THR A 21 -11.22 -8.39 12.77
C THR A 21 -12.25 -9.39 12.24
N TRP A 22 -13.32 -8.90 11.61
CA TRP A 22 -14.34 -9.75 11.00
C TRP A 22 -13.81 -10.56 9.82
N LYS A 23 -13.01 -9.93 8.94
CA LYS A 23 -12.42 -10.58 7.77
C LYS A 23 -11.38 -11.65 8.18
N THR A 24 -10.53 -11.34 9.16
CA THR A 24 -9.48 -12.25 9.63
C THR A 24 -10.05 -13.46 10.38
N ARG A 25 -11.21 -13.34 11.04
CA ARG A 25 -11.87 -14.47 11.73
C ARG A 25 -12.19 -15.66 10.82
N LYS A 26 -12.31 -15.46 9.50
CA LYS A 26 -12.67 -16.52 8.54
C LYS A 26 -11.47 -17.34 8.06
N ASN A 27 -10.23 -16.85 8.23
CA ASN A 27 -9.02 -17.53 7.79
C ASN A 27 -8.42 -18.38 8.92
N ARG A 28 -8.74 -19.69 8.93
CA ARG A 28 -8.24 -20.65 9.94
C ARG A 28 -6.95 -21.36 9.52
N ASN A 29 -6.50 -21.19 8.28
CA ASN A 29 -5.29 -21.81 7.74
C ASN A 29 -4.16 -20.78 7.57
N VAL A 30 -3.01 -21.06 8.16
CA VAL A 30 -1.80 -20.21 8.06
C VAL A 30 -1.33 -20.05 6.62
N ASN A 31 -1.51 -21.11 5.80
CA ASN A 31 -1.19 -21.06 4.37
C ASN A 31 -2.06 -20.04 3.61
N ASP A 32 -3.36 -19.96 3.90
CA ASP A 32 -4.25 -18.99 3.27
C ASP A 32 -3.97 -17.56 3.75
N TYR A 33 -3.50 -17.42 5.00
CA TYR A 33 -3.11 -16.13 5.57
C TYR A 33 -1.80 -15.59 4.97
N LEU A 34 -0.81 -16.45 4.73
CA LEU A 34 0.50 -16.06 4.19
C LEU A 34 0.53 -15.99 2.66
N LYS A 35 -0.15 -16.91 1.96
CA LYS A 35 -0.20 -16.90 0.49
C LYS A 35 -1.39 -16.11 -0.08
N GLY A 36 -2.29 -15.63 0.77
CA GLY A 36 -3.43 -14.78 0.35
C GLY A 36 -4.53 -15.54 -0.41
N GLY A 37 -4.55 -16.87 -0.31
CA GLY A 37 -5.32 -17.74 -1.21
C GLY A 37 -4.74 -17.72 -2.63
N ASN A 38 -4.63 -18.87 -3.27
CA ASN A 38 -3.98 -18.99 -4.59
C ASN A 38 -4.75 -18.29 -5.74
N ASP A 39 -5.80 -17.53 -5.42
CA ASP A 39 -6.76 -16.89 -6.34
C ASP A 39 -6.69 -15.35 -6.33
N ALA A 40 -5.63 -14.76 -5.77
CA ALA A 40 -5.48 -13.31 -5.76
C ALA A 40 -5.29 -12.76 -7.19
N ASN A 41 -6.29 -12.04 -7.70
CA ASN A 41 -6.23 -11.38 -9.01
C ASN A 41 -5.06 -10.38 -9.08
N TRP A 42 -4.40 -10.31 -10.23
CA TRP A 42 -3.23 -9.44 -10.44
C TRP A 42 -3.50 -7.96 -10.14
N TRP A 43 -4.70 -7.45 -10.43
CA TRP A 43 -5.11 -6.08 -10.08
C TRP A 43 -5.21 -5.86 -8.57
N THR A 44 -5.70 -6.85 -7.81
CA THR A 44 -5.78 -6.78 -6.34
C THR A 44 -4.38 -6.75 -5.74
N ILE A 45 -3.46 -7.54 -6.29
CA ILE A 45 -2.04 -7.51 -5.91
C ILE A 45 -1.45 -6.14 -6.24
N GLY A 46 -1.70 -5.61 -7.44
CA GLY A 46 -1.22 -4.27 -7.84
C GLY A 46 -1.71 -3.16 -6.91
N LEU A 47 -3.00 -3.15 -6.56
CA LEU A 47 -3.56 -2.21 -5.59
C LEU A 47 -2.93 -2.36 -4.20
N SER A 48 -2.71 -3.59 -3.76
CA SER A 48 -2.05 -3.86 -2.48
C SER A 48 -0.62 -3.33 -2.46
N VAL A 49 0.15 -3.54 -3.54
CA VAL A 49 1.54 -3.04 -3.65
C VAL A 49 1.56 -1.51 -3.65
N MET A 50 0.65 -0.86 -4.39
CA MET A 50 0.52 0.59 -4.38
C MET A 50 0.17 1.13 -2.98
N ALA A 51 -0.77 0.47 -2.29
CA ALA A 51 -1.15 0.83 -0.92
C ALA A 51 0.03 0.70 0.06
N THR A 52 0.85 -0.35 -0.08
CA THR A 52 2.04 -0.55 0.77
C THR A 52 3.12 0.51 0.54
N GLN A 53 3.31 0.97 -0.69
CA GLN A 53 4.28 2.03 -1.00
C GLN A 53 3.85 3.41 -0.48
N ALA A 54 2.54 3.62 -0.33
CA ALA A 54 1.99 4.86 0.19
C ALA A 54 2.17 4.94 1.72
N SER A 55 3.16 5.69 2.18
CA SER A 55 3.41 5.93 3.60
C SER A 55 2.99 7.33 4.05
N ALA A 56 2.72 7.50 5.35
CA ALA A 56 2.47 8.81 5.94
C ALA A 56 3.64 9.79 5.71
N ILE A 57 4.88 9.27 5.70
CA ILE A 57 6.08 10.04 5.38
C ILE A 57 5.98 10.56 3.96
N THR A 58 5.69 9.70 2.98
CA THR A 58 5.57 10.07 1.56
C THR A 58 4.54 11.18 1.35
N PHE A 59 3.36 11.06 1.98
CA PHE A 59 2.28 12.05 1.84
C PHE A 59 2.62 13.43 2.41
N LEU A 60 3.47 13.50 3.44
CA LEU A 60 3.91 14.77 4.04
C LEU A 60 5.18 15.31 3.36
N SER A 61 6.15 14.44 3.07
CA SER A 61 7.46 14.82 2.55
C SER A 61 7.41 15.24 1.09
N THR A 62 6.62 14.56 0.26
CA THR A 62 6.61 14.79 -1.19
C THR A 62 6.05 16.16 -1.56
N PRO A 63 4.91 16.62 -0.98
CA PRO A 63 4.47 18.01 -1.16
C PRO A 63 5.41 19.03 -0.53
N GLY A 64 6.01 18.72 0.62
CA GLY A 64 7.00 19.58 1.27
C GLY A 64 8.23 19.82 0.38
N GLN A 65 8.75 18.75 -0.22
CA GLN A 65 9.83 18.82 -1.21
C GLN A 65 9.36 19.53 -2.48
N ALA A 66 8.14 19.29 -2.95
CA ALA A 66 7.58 19.99 -4.11
C ALA A 66 7.49 21.50 -3.90
N PHE A 67 7.16 21.92 -2.67
CA PHE A 67 7.04 23.33 -2.30
C PHE A 67 8.41 24.02 -2.23
N HIS A 68 9.45 23.32 -1.75
CA HIS A 68 10.79 23.88 -1.59
C HIS A 68 11.65 23.78 -2.86
N ASP A 69 11.68 22.61 -3.49
CA ASP A 69 12.60 22.25 -4.58
C ASP A 69 11.89 21.97 -5.92
N GLY A 70 10.56 22.06 -5.98
CA GLY A 70 9.76 21.79 -7.17
C GLY A 70 9.48 20.31 -7.43
N MET A 71 8.83 20.00 -8.56
CA MET A 71 8.38 18.64 -8.90
C MET A 71 9.47 17.74 -9.51
N GLY A 72 10.75 18.04 -9.29
CA GLY A 72 11.86 17.22 -9.82
C GLY A 72 11.86 15.77 -9.32
N PHE A 73 11.35 15.54 -8.10
CA PHE A 73 11.22 14.21 -7.50
C PHE A 73 10.37 13.24 -8.34
N VAL A 74 9.46 13.75 -9.19
CA VAL A 74 8.57 12.94 -10.02
C VAL A 74 9.36 12.07 -11.01
N GLN A 75 10.55 12.52 -11.43
CA GLN A 75 11.44 11.74 -12.29
C GLN A 75 11.85 10.40 -11.65
N PHE A 76 12.05 10.39 -10.34
CA PHE A 76 12.34 9.16 -9.59
C PHE A 76 11.16 8.18 -9.63
N TYR A 77 9.94 8.70 -9.49
CA TYR A 77 8.72 7.89 -9.57
C TYR A 77 8.48 7.30 -10.96
N PHE A 78 8.93 7.94 -12.04
CA PHE A 78 8.92 7.35 -13.37
C PHE A 78 10.00 6.27 -13.57
N GLY A 79 11.13 6.39 -12.88
CA GLY A 79 12.19 5.37 -12.89
C GLY A 79 11.79 4.09 -12.14
N LEU A 80 10.97 4.19 -11.08
CA LEU A 80 10.56 3.06 -10.24
C LEU A 80 9.84 1.92 -11.01
N PRO A 81 8.85 2.18 -11.89
CA PRO A 81 8.24 1.13 -12.71
C PRO A 81 9.24 0.37 -13.57
N ILE A 82 10.20 1.08 -14.18
CA ILE A 82 11.23 0.46 -15.02
C ILE A 82 12.15 -0.41 -14.16
N ALA A 83 12.58 0.11 -13.00
CA ALA A 83 13.37 -0.65 -12.04
C ALA A 83 12.63 -1.92 -11.57
N MET A 84 11.32 -1.82 -11.30
CA MET A 84 10.49 -2.98 -10.92
C MET A 84 10.42 -4.03 -12.02
N VAL A 85 10.27 -3.65 -13.29
CA VAL A 85 10.30 -4.61 -14.40
C VAL A 85 11.63 -5.35 -14.44
N ILE A 86 12.75 -4.65 -14.30
CA ILE A 86 14.09 -5.26 -14.30
C ILE A 86 14.25 -6.19 -13.09
N ILE A 87 13.87 -5.75 -11.89
CA ILE A 87 13.95 -6.57 -10.67
C ILE A 87 13.09 -7.83 -10.83
N CYS A 88 11.88 -7.71 -11.36
CA CYS A 88 11.01 -8.84 -11.62
C CYS A 88 11.65 -9.83 -12.62
N LEU A 89 12.25 -9.34 -13.71
CA LEU A 89 12.90 -10.21 -14.70
C LEU A 89 14.17 -10.88 -14.19
N VAL A 90 14.91 -10.25 -13.29
CA VAL A 90 16.20 -10.76 -12.80
C VAL A 90 16.04 -11.60 -11.53
N PHE A 91 15.29 -11.12 -10.54
CA PHE A 91 15.22 -11.77 -9.22
C PHE A 91 14.10 -12.79 -9.10
N ILE A 92 12.94 -12.62 -9.76
CA ILE A 92 11.88 -13.65 -9.71
C ILE A 92 12.38 -15.03 -10.18
N PRO A 93 13.07 -15.18 -11.34
CA PRO A 93 13.54 -16.50 -11.77
C PRO A 93 14.63 -17.12 -10.89
N ILE A 94 15.22 -16.36 -9.97
CA ILE A 94 16.23 -16.87 -9.02
C ILE A 94 15.57 -17.47 -7.77
N TYR A 95 14.37 -16.99 -7.41
CA TYR A 95 13.65 -17.40 -6.19
C TYR A 95 12.42 -18.27 -6.45
N HIS A 96 12.12 -18.57 -7.71
CA HIS A 96 10.98 -19.36 -8.16
C HIS A 96 11.43 -20.55 -9.02
#